data_AF-A0A0W1ABT6-F1
#
_entry.id   AF-A0A0W1ABT6-F1
#
_cell.length_a   1.000
_cell.length_b   1.000
_cell.length_c   1.000
_cell.angle_alpha   90.00
_cell.angle_beta   90.00
_cell.angle_gamma   90.00
#
_symmetry.space_group_name_H-M   'P 1'
#
loop_
_entity.id
_entity.type
_entity.pdbx_description
1 polymer ?
#
loop_
_entity_poly.entity_id
_entity_poly.type
_entity_poly.pdbx_seq_one_letter_code
_entity_poly.pdbx_strand_id
1 'polypeptide(L)'
;MIVFLFGLPGAGKTYLGQLLANHWSCPYWDGDEALTQEMRVAVHEERPFSEEMTRTLSNRMIESMTSLSSSHKTFVVSQAMLLETDRELFKKLFPDIRFVYIHCDKNTMLQRVASRANFVSVSYCEKLLTAFQPYEQAALQYPSVNNNNKDDTILLDELKQACTKESKNYPGNGFFNSMVLSIQSAPQKDLASSPNL
;
A
#
# COMPACT_ATOMS: atom_id res chain seq x y z
N MET A 1 -5.38 -9.77 -10.17
CA MET A 1 -4.22 -8.83 -10.19
C MET A 1 -4.51 -7.65 -9.30
N ILE A 2 -3.64 -7.38 -8.33
CA ILE A 2 -3.77 -6.20 -7.46
C ILE A 2 -2.61 -5.26 -7.77
N VAL A 3 -2.89 -4.03 -8.20
CA VAL A 3 -1.82 -3.03 -8.39
C VAL A 3 -1.75 -2.15 -7.16
N PHE A 4 -0.62 -2.17 -6.46
CA PHE A 4 -0.40 -1.40 -5.24
C PHE A 4 0.60 -0.28 -5.51
N LEU A 5 0.11 0.95 -5.58
CA LEU A 5 0.92 2.14 -5.78
C LEU A 5 1.45 2.63 -4.42
N PHE A 6 2.76 2.65 -4.24
CA PHE A 6 3.39 3.11 -3.00
C PHE A 6 4.37 4.25 -3.21
N GLY A 7 4.72 4.98 -2.13
CA GLY A 7 5.60 6.15 -2.19
C GLY A 7 5.13 7.31 -1.31
N LEU A 8 5.94 8.36 -1.22
CA LEU A 8 5.71 9.47 -0.30
C LEU A 8 4.39 10.25 -0.58
N PRO A 9 3.82 10.93 0.43
CA PRO A 9 2.73 11.88 0.19
C PRO A 9 3.14 12.95 -0.83
N GLY A 10 2.23 13.34 -1.74
CA GLY A 10 2.56 14.30 -2.80
C GLY A 10 3.20 13.70 -4.06
N ALA A 11 3.60 12.42 -4.06
CA ALA A 11 4.11 11.74 -5.25
C ALA A 11 3.06 11.53 -6.37
N GLY A 12 1.77 11.69 -6.04
CA GLY A 12 0.66 11.59 -7.00
C GLY A 12 0.04 10.20 -7.14
N LYS A 13 0.18 9.34 -6.12
CA LYS A 13 -0.37 7.98 -6.10
C LYS A 13 -1.89 7.94 -6.38
N THR A 14 -2.68 8.78 -5.70
CA THR A 14 -4.14 8.84 -5.90
C THR A 14 -4.49 9.18 -7.35
N TYR A 15 -3.84 10.21 -7.91
CA TYR A 15 -4.03 10.63 -9.29
C TYR A 15 -3.68 9.52 -10.29
N LEU A 16 -2.49 8.91 -10.17
CA LEU A 16 -2.06 7.82 -11.05
C LEU A 16 -2.90 6.54 -10.87
N GLY A 17 -3.35 6.28 -9.64
CA GLY A 17 -4.21 5.14 -9.32
C GLY A 17 -5.58 5.26 -9.97
N GLN A 18 -6.18 6.45 -9.91
CA GLN A 18 -7.43 6.76 -10.59
C GLN A 18 -7.27 6.74 -12.11
N LEU A 19 -6.18 7.30 -12.64
CA LEU A 19 -5.87 7.26 -14.08
C LEU A 19 -5.82 5.81 -14.60
N LEU A 20 -5.10 4.94 -13.89
CA LEU A 20 -4.98 3.52 -14.27
C LEU A 20 -6.29 2.76 -14.11
N ALA A 21 -7.00 2.97 -12.99
CA ALA A 21 -8.26 2.32 -12.71
C ALA A 21 -9.35 2.68 -13.74
N ASN A 22 -9.42 3.96 -14.12
CA ASN A 22 -10.31 4.42 -15.19
C ASN A 22 -9.96 3.76 -16.53
N HIS A 23 -8.68 3.68 -16.87
CA HIS A 23 -8.25 3.04 -18.12
C HIS A 23 -8.60 1.55 -18.18
N TRP A 24 -8.49 0.83 -17.06
CA TRP A 24 -8.81 -0.60 -16.99
C TRP A 24 -10.25 -0.92 -16.63
N SER A 25 -11.09 0.11 -16.43
CA SER A 25 -12.46 -0.06 -15.93
C SER A 25 -12.52 -0.94 -14.66
N CYS A 26 -11.65 -0.67 -13.69
CA CYS A 26 -11.58 -1.42 -12.44
C CYS A 26 -11.64 -0.49 -11.21
N PRO A 27 -11.91 -1.00 -10.00
CA PRO A 27 -11.95 -0.16 -8.81
C PRO A 27 -10.60 0.44 -8.45
N TYR A 28 -10.63 1.65 -7.94
CA TYR A 28 -9.55 2.28 -7.19
C TYR A 28 -9.96 2.37 -5.72
N TRP A 29 -9.05 2.01 -4.80
CA TRP A 29 -9.23 2.19 -3.37
C TRP A 29 -8.07 2.98 -2.77
N ASP A 30 -8.39 4.03 -1.99
CA ASP A 30 -7.40 4.84 -1.29
C ASP A 30 -7.13 4.25 0.09
N GLY A 31 -5.89 3.80 0.32
CA GLY A 31 -5.48 3.18 1.58
C GLY A 31 -5.54 4.13 2.78
N ASP A 32 -5.60 5.44 2.55
CA ASP A 32 -5.81 6.41 3.63
C ASP A 32 -7.23 6.31 4.23
N GLU A 33 -8.17 5.60 3.58
CA GLU A 33 -9.48 5.25 4.17
C GLU A 33 -9.36 4.28 5.35
N ALA A 34 -8.29 3.47 5.39
CA ALA A 34 -8.01 2.55 6.50
C ALA A 34 -7.42 3.24 7.75
N LEU A 35 -7.12 4.54 7.69
CA LEU A 35 -6.67 5.30 8.86
C LEU A 35 -7.80 5.46 9.89
N THR A 36 -7.49 5.20 11.15
CA THR A 36 -8.40 5.51 12.27
C THR A 36 -8.36 7.00 12.58
N GLN A 37 -9.33 7.50 13.36
CA GLN A 37 -9.30 8.88 13.82
C GLN A 37 -8.02 9.19 14.61
N GLU A 38 -7.57 8.24 15.43
CA GLU A 38 -6.34 8.36 16.22
C GLU A 38 -5.09 8.49 15.33
N MET A 39 -5.02 7.75 14.22
CA MET A 39 -3.94 7.89 13.24
C MET A 39 -4.00 9.22 12.48
N ARG A 40 -5.20 9.72 12.16
CA ARG A 40 -5.34 11.04 11.55
C ARG A 40 -4.86 12.14 12.50
N VAL A 41 -5.19 12.03 13.78
CA VAL A 41 -4.65 12.90 14.83
C VAL A 41 -3.13 12.77 14.90
N ALA A 42 -2.58 11.56 14.81
CA ALA A 42 -1.14 11.34 14.79
C ALA A 42 -0.42 12.08 13.64
N VAL A 43 -1.00 12.02 12.44
CA VAL A 43 -0.49 12.75 11.27
C VAL A 43 -0.58 14.25 11.49
N HIS A 44 -1.71 14.75 12.00
CA HIS A 44 -1.93 16.17 12.28
C HIS A 44 -0.96 16.71 13.35
N GLU A 45 -0.70 15.93 14.40
CA GLU A 45 0.28 16.24 15.47
C GLU A 45 1.72 15.94 15.05
N GLU A 46 1.93 15.46 13.82
CA GLU A 46 3.22 15.11 13.24
C GLU A 46 4.03 14.11 14.08
N ARG A 47 3.33 13.20 14.77
CA ARG A 47 3.92 12.14 15.58
C ARG A 47 4.00 10.82 14.80
N PRO A 48 4.99 9.95 15.09
CA PRO A 48 5.03 8.63 14.50
C PRO A 48 3.84 7.78 14.97
N PHE A 49 3.48 6.79 14.15
CA PHE A 49 2.51 5.78 14.54
C PHE A 49 3.15 4.84 15.57
N SER A 50 2.36 4.43 16.56
CA SER A 50 2.76 3.34 17.47
C SER A 50 2.76 2.00 16.73
N GLU A 51 3.38 0.98 17.34
CA GLU A 51 3.32 -0.38 16.80
C GLU A 51 1.87 -0.89 16.64
N GLU A 52 1.02 -0.58 17.63
CA GLU A 52 -0.40 -0.93 17.60
C GLU A 52 -1.14 -0.23 16.45
N MET A 53 -0.84 1.05 16.19
CA MET A 53 -1.39 1.76 15.04
C MET A 53 -0.97 1.10 13.72
N THR A 54 0.32 0.78 13.57
CA THR A 54 0.83 0.13 12.36
C THR A 54 0.16 -1.23 12.13
N ARG A 55 -0.02 -2.03 13.20
CA ARG A 55 -0.74 -3.31 13.14
C ARG A 55 -2.21 -3.13 12.76
N THR A 56 -2.88 -2.17 13.38
CA THR A 56 -4.29 -1.85 13.10
C THR A 56 -4.48 -1.41 11.66
N LEU A 57 -3.60 -0.54 11.13
CA LEU A 57 -3.65 -0.10 9.75
C LEU A 57 -3.49 -1.29 8.80
N SER A 58 -2.50 -2.15 9.06
CA SER A 58 -2.25 -3.35 8.26
C SER A 58 -3.46 -4.26 8.22
N ASN A 59 -4.08 -4.55 9.36
CA ASN A 59 -5.28 -5.39 9.44
C ASN A 59 -6.45 -4.81 8.65
N ARG A 60 -6.74 -3.50 8.81
CA ARG A 60 -7.83 -2.82 8.08
C ARG A 60 -7.59 -2.81 6.57
N MET A 61 -6.35 -2.64 6.13
CA MET A 61 -6.00 -2.76 4.71
C MET A 61 -6.19 -4.19 4.20
N ILE A 62 -5.74 -5.21 4.94
CA ILE A 62 -5.91 -6.62 4.58
C ILE A 62 -7.39 -6.97 4.45
N GLU A 63 -8.23 -6.56 5.40
CA GLU A 63 -9.68 -6.77 5.35
C GLU A 63 -10.30 -6.12 4.11
N SER A 64 -9.98 -4.86 3.85
CA SER A 64 -10.50 -4.11 2.70
C SER A 64 -10.08 -4.74 1.37
N MET A 65 -8.81 -5.10 1.24
CA MET A 65 -8.26 -5.75 0.04
C MET A 65 -8.81 -7.17 -0.16
N THR A 66 -9.10 -7.90 0.92
CA THR A 66 -9.74 -9.22 0.85
C THR A 66 -11.18 -9.09 0.33
N SER A 67 -11.93 -8.11 0.84
CA SER A 67 -13.30 -7.83 0.36
C SER A 67 -13.33 -7.37 -1.12
N LEU A 68 -12.36 -6.55 -1.54
CA LEU A 68 -12.21 -6.19 -2.95
C LEU A 68 -11.86 -7.40 -3.81
N SER A 69 -10.98 -8.28 -3.33
CA SER A 69 -10.56 -9.49 -4.04
C SER A 69 -11.71 -10.50 -4.21
N SER A 70 -12.68 -10.54 -3.28
CA SER A 70 -13.85 -11.43 -3.42
C SER A 70 -14.85 -10.96 -4.49
N SER A 71 -14.81 -9.68 -4.86
CA SER A 71 -15.76 -9.05 -5.79
C SER A 71 -15.14 -8.64 -7.13
N HIS A 72 -13.81 -8.48 -7.19
CA HIS A 72 -13.11 -7.96 -8.35
C HIS A 72 -11.83 -8.75 -8.64
N LYS A 73 -11.66 -9.17 -9.90
CA LYS A 73 -10.43 -9.84 -10.36
C LYS A 73 -9.23 -8.89 -10.43
N THR A 74 -9.49 -7.61 -10.67
CA THR A 74 -8.47 -6.56 -10.80
C THR A 74 -8.93 -5.31 -10.08
N PHE A 75 -8.04 -4.68 -9.32
CA PHE A 75 -8.26 -3.37 -8.71
C PHE A 75 -6.91 -2.69 -8.41
N VAL A 76 -6.96 -1.38 -8.22
CA VAL A 76 -5.81 -0.53 -7.90
C VAL A 76 -5.95 -0.02 -6.47
N VAL A 77 -4.87 -0.08 -5.71
CA VAL A 77 -4.77 0.44 -4.33
C VAL A 77 -3.64 1.46 -4.28
N SER A 78 -3.76 2.49 -3.46
CA SER A 78 -2.60 3.30 -3.11
C SER A 78 -2.44 3.55 -1.62
N GLN A 79 -1.21 3.51 -1.13
CA GLN A 79 -0.85 3.85 0.25
C GLN A 79 0.64 4.21 0.30
N ALA A 80 1.11 4.96 1.28
CA ALA A 80 2.54 5.27 1.40
C ALA A 80 3.45 4.02 1.46
N MET A 81 3.11 3.02 2.27
CA MET A 81 3.76 1.72 2.50
C MET A 81 5.27 1.74 2.27
N LEU A 82 5.97 2.52 3.10
CA LEU A 82 7.39 2.88 2.91
C LEU A 82 8.35 1.75 3.33
N LEU A 83 7.96 0.92 4.30
CA LEU A 83 8.79 -0.15 4.82
C LEU A 83 8.72 -1.41 3.94
N GLU A 84 9.87 -2.06 3.71
CA GLU A 84 9.94 -3.30 2.95
C GLU A 84 9.23 -4.45 3.66
N THR A 85 9.31 -4.50 4.99
CA THR A 85 8.67 -5.53 5.82
C THR A 85 7.15 -5.57 5.60
N ASP A 86 6.53 -4.40 5.42
CA ASP A 86 5.10 -4.30 5.16
C ASP A 86 4.77 -4.82 3.76
N ARG A 87 5.56 -4.43 2.74
CA ARG A 87 5.36 -4.93 1.37
C ARG A 87 5.51 -6.47 1.30
N GLU A 88 6.50 -7.03 2.00
CA GLU A 88 6.70 -8.49 2.08
C GLU A 88 5.53 -9.21 2.74
N LEU A 89 4.94 -8.64 3.79
CA LEU A 89 3.72 -9.18 4.40
C LEU A 89 2.58 -9.25 3.37
N PHE A 90 2.34 -8.16 2.65
CA PHE A 90 1.25 -8.09 1.67
C PHE A 90 1.50 -9.00 0.46
N LYS A 91 2.75 -9.19 0.01
CA LYS A 91 3.08 -10.19 -1.02
C LYS A 91 2.72 -11.61 -0.60
N LYS A 92 2.99 -11.97 0.66
CA LYS A 92 2.65 -13.30 1.20
C LYS A 92 1.15 -13.54 1.25
N LEU A 93 0.38 -12.51 1.60
CA LEU A 93 -1.08 -12.60 1.71
C LEU A 93 -1.79 -12.49 0.35
N PHE A 94 -1.22 -11.75 -0.59
CA PHE A 94 -1.80 -11.49 -1.90
C PHE A 94 -0.77 -11.81 -3.01
N PRO A 95 -0.64 -13.09 -3.44
CA PRO A 95 0.37 -13.50 -4.43
C PRO A 95 0.29 -12.77 -5.78
N ASP A 96 -0.90 -12.28 -6.13
CA ASP A 96 -1.18 -11.53 -7.36
C ASP A 96 -0.94 -10.02 -7.24
N ILE A 97 -0.38 -9.56 -6.11
CA ILE A 97 -0.04 -8.15 -5.90
C ILE A 97 1.18 -7.73 -6.71
N ARG A 98 1.11 -6.52 -7.24
CA ARG A 98 2.17 -5.85 -8.01
C ARG A 98 2.39 -4.48 -7.40
N PHE A 99 3.52 -4.35 -6.71
CA PHE A 99 3.94 -3.08 -6.12
C PHE A 99 4.60 -2.21 -7.19
N VAL A 100 4.12 -0.97 -7.31
CA VAL A 100 4.69 0.04 -8.20
C VAL A 100 5.09 1.25 -7.38
N TYR A 101 6.37 1.60 -7.42
CA TYR A 101 6.90 2.76 -6.71
C TYR A 101 6.62 4.05 -7.48
N ILE A 102 5.81 4.93 -6.91
CA ILE A 102 5.51 6.24 -7.47
C ILE A 102 6.38 7.28 -6.78
N HIS A 103 7.15 8.01 -7.57
CA HIS A 103 8.02 9.07 -7.06
C HIS A 103 8.00 10.30 -7.96
N CYS A 104 8.38 11.44 -7.39
CA CYS A 104 8.61 12.69 -8.10
C CYS A 104 9.71 13.48 -7.39
N ASP A 105 10.10 14.62 -7.95
CA ASP A 105 11.16 15.43 -7.35
C ASP A 105 10.68 16.07 -6.06
N LYS A 106 11.60 16.30 -5.11
CA LYS A 106 11.28 16.87 -3.79
C LYS A 106 10.49 18.17 -3.89
N ASN A 107 10.89 19.08 -4.76
CA ASN A 107 10.22 20.38 -4.92
C ASN A 107 8.78 20.21 -5.41
N THR A 108 8.58 19.37 -6.44
CA THR A 108 7.25 19.01 -6.95
C THR A 108 6.39 18.38 -5.86
N MET A 109 6.95 17.46 -5.09
CA MET A 109 6.26 16.79 -3.99
C MET A 109 5.78 17.79 -2.93
N LEU A 110 6.68 18.65 -2.42
CA LEU A 110 6.34 19.64 -1.38
C LEU A 110 5.35 20.69 -1.88
N GLN A 111 5.49 21.15 -3.12
CA GLN A 111 4.51 22.05 -3.75
C GLN A 111 3.12 21.41 -3.84
N ARG A 112 3.05 20.14 -4.29
CA ARG A 112 1.79 19.38 -4.33
C ARG A 112 1.20 19.24 -2.92
N VAL A 113 2.03 18.96 -1.91
CA VAL A 113 1.56 18.89 -0.51
C VAL A 113 1.05 20.24 -0.01
N ALA A 114 1.73 21.34 -0.30
CA ALA A 114 1.29 22.67 0.09
C ALA A 114 -0.01 23.10 -0.60
N SER A 115 -0.21 22.70 -1.86
CA SER A 115 -1.38 23.09 -2.65
C SER A 115 -2.66 22.35 -2.30
N ARG A 116 -2.56 21.16 -1.67
CA ARG A 116 -3.72 20.33 -1.35
C ARG A 116 -4.17 20.61 0.10
N ALA A 117 -5.45 20.92 0.27
CA ALA A 117 -6.09 21.05 1.58
C ALA A 117 -6.39 19.66 2.21
N ASN A 118 -5.36 18.82 2.36
CA ASN A 118 -5.46 17.50 2.97
C ASN A 118 -4.87 17.49 4.39
N PHE A 119 -5.04 16.41 5.16
CA PHE A 119 -4.59 16.31 6.56
C PHE A 119 -3.07 16.15 6.74
N VAL A 120 -2.28 16.13 5.64
CA VAL A 120 -0.82 15.98 5.66
C VAL A 120 -0.16 17.36 5.46
N SER A 121 0.57 17.84 6.46
CA SER A 121 1.34 19.09 6.38
C SER A 121 2.63 18.94 5.56
N VAL A 122 3.20 20.06 5.12
CA VAL A 122 4.53 20.10 4.47
C VAL A 122 5.62 19.62 5.43
N SER A 123 5.60 20.10 6.68
CA SER A 123 6.57 19.70 7.72
C SER A 123 6.53 18.19 7.99
N TYR A 124 5.34 17.60 8.09
CA TYR A 124 5.21 16.15 8.24
C TYR A 124 5.73 15.39 7.02
N CYS A 125 5.48 15.91 5.81
CA CYS A 125 6.02 15.33 4.58
C CYS A 125 7.56 15.32 4.57
N GLU A 126 8.19 16.37 5.08
CA GLU A 126 9.66 16.42 5.22
C GLU A 126 10.17 15.41 6.24
N LYS A 127 9.49 15.25 7.39
CA LYS A 127 9.81 14.19 8.36
C LYS A 127 9.74 12.80 7.74
N LEU A 128 8.71 12.53 6.93
CA LEU A 128 8.56 11.26 6.21
C LEU A 128 9.66 11.05 5.17
N LEU A 129 10.07 12.10 4.45
CA LEU A 129 11.21 12.04 3.53
C LEU A 129 12.49 11.62 4.26
N THR A 130 12.79 12.25 5.40
CA THR A 130 13.95 11.89 6.23
C THR A 130 13.85 10.46 6.75
N ALA A 131 12.69 10.05 7.26
CA ALA A 131 12.46 8.69 7.75
C ALA A 131 12.55 7.63 6.64
N PHE A 132 12.23 8.00 5.40
CA PHE A 132 12.27 7.11 4.25
C PHE A 132 13.67 6.94 3.65
N GLN A 133 14.58 7.89 3.84
CA GLN A 133 15.93 7.88 3.26
C GLN A 133 16.68 6.55 3.44
N PRO A 134 16.66 5.87 4.62
CA PRO A 134 17.33 4.58 4.78
C PRO A 134 16.71 3.44 3.96
N TYR A 135 15.46 3.59 3.54
CA TYR A 135 14.66 2.56 2.84
C TYR A 135 14.50 2.82 1.35
N GLU A 136 14.93 3.99 0.86
CA GLU A 136 14.75 4.42 -0.53
C GLU A 136 15.38 3.43 -1.52
N GLN A 137 16.56 2.88 -1.21
CA GLN A 137 17.24 1.90 -2.06
C GLN A 137 16.44 0.60 -2.21
N ALA A 138 15.65 0.20 -1.20
CA ALA A 138 14.77 -0.96 -1.33
C ALA A 138 13.58 -0.64 -2.25
N ALA A 139 13.00 0.56 -2.13
CA ALA A 139 11.91 1.00 -3.00
C ALA A 139 12.31 1.09 -4.47
N LEU A 140 13.54 1.50 -4.78
CA LEU A 140 14.08 1.56 -6.14
C LEU A 140 14.26 0.19 -6.82
N GLN A 141 14.11 -0.92 -6.09
CA GLN A 141 14.15 -2.27 -6.65
C GLN A 141 12.81 -2.72 -7.24
N TYR A 142 11.75 -1.93 -7.01
CA TYR A 142 10.43 -2.17 -7.58
C TYR A 142 10.31 -1.50 -8.95
N PRO A 143 9.43 -2.01 -9.83
CA PRO A 143 8.97 -1.23 -10.98
C PRO A 143 8.48 0.14 -10.51
N SER A 144 8.93 1.21 -11.16
CA SER A 144 8.64 2.58 -10.73
C SER A 144 8.13 3.46 -11.85
N VAL A 145 7.40 4.50 -11.46
CA VAL A 145 6.92 5.56 -12.35
C VAL A 145 7.35 6.90 -11.77
N ASN A 146 8.04 7.68 -12.60
CA ASN A 146 8.46 9.03 -12.27
C ASN A 146 7.38 10.02 -12.71
N ASN A 147 6.67 10.61 -11.74
CA ASN A 147 5.57 11.54 -11.92
C ASN A 147 6.01 13.02 -11.94
N ASN A 148 6.96 13.34 -12.81
CA ASN A 148 7.43 14.71 -13.07
C ASN A 148 7.15 15.09 -14.53
N ASN A 149 6.45 16.21 -14.75
CA ASN A 149 6.31 16.89 -16.05
C ASN A 149 5.96 15.99 -17.25
N LYS A 150 5.08 15.01 -17.04
CA LYS A 150 4.58 14.10 -18.08
C LYS A 150 3.08 14.23 -18.22
N ASP A 151 2.58 14.04 -19.43
CA ASP A 151 1.15 13.93 -19.68
C ASP A 151 0.62 12.53 -19.31
N ASP A 152 -0.71 12.44 -19.27
CA ASP A 152 -1.45 11.23 -18.92
C ASP A 152 -1.13 10.05 -19.84
N THR A 153 -0.81 10.28 -21.12
CA THR A 153 -0.52 9.20 -22.07
C THR A 153 0.79 8.53 -21.72
N ILE A 154 1.84 9.32 -21.48
CA ILE A 154 3.17 8.82 -21.08
C ILE A 154 3.06 8.13 -19.72
N LEU A 155 2.39 8.75 -18.75
CA LEU A 155 2.23 8.20 -17.41
C LEU A 155 1.47 6.87 -17.42
N LEU A 156 0.40 6.78 -18.22
CA LEU A 156 -0.37 5.56 -18.36
C LEU A 156 0.44 4.43 -19.03
N ASP A 157 1.24 4.75 -20.04
CA ASP A 157 2.15 3.78 -20.67
C ASP A 157 3.20 3.25 -19.68
N GLU A 158 3.83 4.13 -18.91
CA GLU A 158 4.77 3.73 -17.86
C GLU A 158 4.12 2.88 -16.76
N LEU A 159 2.91 3.24 -16.32
CA LEU A 159 2.14 2.45 -15.35
C LEU A 159 1.85 1.05 -15.86
N LYS A 160 1.33 0.93 -17.10
CA LYS A 160 1.06 -0.38 -17.72
C LYS A 160 2.34 -1.22 -17.79
N GLN A 161 3.45 -0.63 -18.21
CA GLN A 161 4.73 -1.34 -18.25
C GLN A 161 5.18 -1.77 -16.86
N ALA A 162 5.07 -0.90 -15.85
CA ALA A 162 5.46 -1.21 -14.48
C ALA A 162 4.64 -2.37 -13.89
N CYS A 163 3.35 -2.46 -14.21
CA CYS A 163 2.47 -3.54 -13.73
C CYS A 163 2.79 -4.92 -14.34
N THR A 164 3.50 -4.98 -15.47
CA THR A 164 3.89 -6.25 -16.13
C THR A 164 5.26 -6.76 -15.68
N LYS A 165 6.08 -5.93 -15.05
CA LYS A 165 7.43 -6.27 -14.62
C LYS A 165 7.38 -6.95 -13.25
N GLU A 166 8.13 -8.05 -13.10
CA GLU A 166 8.39 -8.61 -11.77
C GLU A 166 9.44 -7.77 -11.03
N SER A 167 9.36 -7.74 -9.70
CA SER A 167 10.40 -7.13 -8.87
C SER A 167 11.69 -7.95 -8.98
N LYS A 168 12.85 -7.29 -8.94
CA LYS A 168 14.17 -7.93 -9.16
C LYS A 168 14.54 -9.04 -8.16
N ASN A 169 13.78 -9.25 -7.08
CA ASN A 169 14.09 -10.21 -6.00
C ASN A 169 12.99 -11.27 -5.74
N TYR A 170 12.28 -11.76 -6.75
CA TYR A 170 11.22 -12.75 -6.52
C TYR A 170 11.72 -14.21 -6.64
N PRO A 171 11.81 -15.00 -5.55
CA PRO A 171 11.85 -16.46 -5.67
C PRO A 171 10.42 -16.97 -5.87
N GLY A 172 10.11 -17.44 -7.08
CA GLY A 172 8.77 -17.89 -7.46
C GLY A 172 8.25 -19.10 -6.67
N ASN A 173 6.96 -19.01 -6.29
CA ASN A 173 5.87 -20.02 -6.28
C ASN A 173 6.14 -21.54 -6.21
N GLY A 174 7.24 -22.01 -5.60
CA GLY A 174 7.56 -23.44 -5.54
C GLY A 174 7.22 -24.17 -4.23
N PHE A 175 6.99 -23.46 -3.12
CA PHE A 175 7.09 -24.09 -1.78
C PHE A 175 5.82 -24.05 -0.91
N PHE A 176 4.78 -23.29 -1.29
CA PHE A 176 3.72 -22.92 -0.33
C PHE A 176 2.48 -23.82 -0.26
N ASN A 177 2.31 -24.78 -1.18
CA ASN A 177 1.14 -25.66 -1.16
C ASN A 177 1.12 -26.64 0.05
N SER A 178 2.22 -26.82 0.77
CA SER A 178 2.28 -27.74 1.92
C SER A 178 1.95 -27.11 3.28
N MET A 179 2.03 -25.77 3.41
CA MET A 179 1.93 -25.11 4.73
C MET A 179 0.52 -24.58 5.05
N VAL A 180 -0.29 -24.24 4.03
CA VAL A 180 -1.66 -23.76 4.24
C VAL A 180 -2.60 -24.87 4.74
N LEU A 181 -2.34 -26.12 4.36
CA LEU A 181 -3.13 -27.28 4.82
C LEU A 181 -2.93 -27.62 6.30
N SER A 182 -1.88 -27.13 6.96
CA SER A 182 -1.60 -27.43 8.38
C SER A 182 -2.20 -26.40 9.35
N ILE A 183 -2.64 -25.23 8.88
CA ILE A 183 -3.28 -24.20 9.71
C ILE A 183 -4.81 -24.41 9.80
N GLN A 184 -5.43 -25.01 8.79
CA GLN A 184 -6.88 -25.24 8.75
C GLN A 184 -7.36 -26.46 9.58
N SER A 185 -6.46 -27.24 10.19
CA SER A 185 -6.80 -28.46 10.93
C SER A 185 -6.67 -28.36 12.46
N ALA A 186 -6.57 -27.16 13.04
CA ALA A 186 -6.57 -27.01 14.50
C ALA A 186 -8.01 -27.16 15.06
N PRO A 187 -8.27 -28.07 16.01
CA PRO A 187 -9.61 -28.33 16.52
C PRO A 187 -10.14 -27.17 17.40
N GLN A 188 -11.38 -26.75 17.15
CA GLN A 188 -12.13 -25.86 18.04
C GLN A 188 -12.28 -26.51 19.42
N LYS A 189 -11.86 -25.81 20.48
CA LYS A 189 -12.17 -26.21 21.86
C LYS A 189 -13.58 -25.75 22.22
N ASP A 190 -14.42 -26.72 22.57
CA ASP A 190 -15.76 -26.54 23.14
C ASP A 190 -15.70 -25.71 24.44
N LEU A 191 -16.49 -24.63 24.50
CA LEU A 191 -16.89 -23.98 25.74
C LEU A 191 -18.27 -24.52 26.14
N ALA A 192 -18.27 -25.54 27.00
CA ALA A 192 -19.48 -26.03 27.66
C ALA A 192 -19.48 -25.62 29.15
N SER A 193 -20.49 -24.82 29.50
CA SER A 193 -21.24 -24.80 30.79
C SER A 193 -20.47 -24.80 32.12
N SER A 194 -20.54 -23.67 32.83
CA SER A 194 -20.39 -23.60 34.28
C SER A 194 -21.59 -24.26 35.00
N PRO A 195 -21.38 -25.04 36.07
CA PRO A 195 -22.48 -25.52 36.90
C PRO A 195 -22.80 -24.55 38.05
N ASN A 196 -24.09 -24.45 38.36
CA ASN A 196 -24.62 -23.87 39.60
C ASN A 196 -24.14 -24.67 40.82
N LEU A 197 -23.76 -23.96 41.88
CA LEU A 197 -24.08 -24.23 43.29
C LEU A 197 -23.86 -22.96 44.11
#